data_AF-A0A2R6MCI5-F1
#
_entry.id   AF-A0A2R6MCI5-F1
#
_cell.length_a   1.000
_cell.length_b   1.000
_cell.length_c   1.000
_cell.angle_alpha   90.00
_cell.angle_beta   90.00
_cell.angle_gamma   90.00
#
_symmetry.space_group_name_H-M   'P 1'
#
loop_
_entity.id
_entity.type
_entity.pdbx_description
1 polymer ?
#
loop_
_entity_poly.entity_id
_entity_poly.type
_entity_poly.pdbx_seq_one_letter_code
_entity_poly.pdbx_strand_id
1 'polypeptide(L)'
;MGAPVLGTENRVTYTELHALVLGAVVGVLAGYAHGIGRTTVATAFTSLFVAISLGVRANGKLPMAQRTVRREPWYALAALLVGGVVGVVVV
;
A
#
# COMPACT_ATOMS: atom_id res chain seq x y z
N MET A 1 -22.75 26.27 -19.44
CA MET A 1 -21.75 25.19 -19.47
C MET A 1 -20.70 25.54 -18.43
N GLY A 2 -20.74 24.89 -17.26
CA GLY A 2 -19.74 25.11 -16.21
C GLY A 2 -18.46 24.36 -16.56
N ALA A 3 -17.32 25.05 -16.53
CA ALA A 3 -16.01 24.42 -16.75
C ALA A 3 -15.75 23.33 -15.68
N PRO A 4 -15.09 22.21 -16.04
CA PRO A 4 -14.71 21.22 -15.04
C PRO A 4 -13.63 21.83 -14.15
N VAL A 5 -13.96 22.04 -12.88
CA VAL A 5 -12.98 22.39 -11.84
C VAL A 5 -12.15 21.14 -11.59
N LEU A 6 -11.07 20.96 -12.35
CA LEU A 6 -9.99 20.00 -12.03
C LEU A 6 -9.10 20.58 -10.93
N GLY A 7 -9.72 21.00 -9.83
CA GLY A 7 -9.06 21.53 -8.65
C GLY A 7 -9.46 20.70 -7.46
N THR A 8 -8.74 19.63 -7.17
CA THR A 8 -8.84 19.00 -5.85
C THR A 8 -8.06 19.87 -4.88
N GLU A 9 -8.73 20.78 -4.17
CA GLU A 9 -8.25 21.38 -2.91
C GLU A 9 -8.17 20.34 -1.77
N ASN A 10 -8.05 19.05 -2.09
CA ASN A 10 -8.10 17.98 -1.13
C ASN A 10 -6.71 17.83 -0.51
N ARG A 11 -6.51 18.43 0.67
CA ARG A 11 -5.32 18.17 1.48
C ARG A 11 -5.30 16.68 1.82
N VAL A 12 -4.20 16.01 1.46
CA VAL A 12 -3.96 14.61 1.83
C VAL A 12 -4.19 14.45 3.33
N THR A 13 -5.12 13.59 3.70
CA THR A 13 -5.46 13.35 5.09
C THR A 13 -4.36 12.53 5.77
N TYR A 14 -4.30 12.61 7.10
CA TYR A 14 -3.38 11.81 7.90
C TYR A 14 -3.49 10.30 7.59
N THR A 15 -4.71 9.82 7.32
CA THR A 15 -4.99 8.40 7.02
C THR A 15 -4.44 8.00 5.66
N GLU A 16 -4.64 8.84 4.65
CA GLU A 16 -4.11 8.64 3.29
C GLU A 16 -2.58 8.62 3.30
N LEU A 17 -1.95 9.53 4.03
CA LEU A 17 -0.49 9.58 4.16
C LEU A 17 0.07 8.31 4.86
N HIS A 18 -0.58 7.84 5.92
CA HIS A 18 -0.14 6.62 6.60
C HIS A 18 -0.35 5.38 5.74
N ALA A 19 -1.46 5.31 5.00
CA ALA A 19 -1.72 4.24 4.05
C ALA A 19 -0.64 4.20 2.96
N LEU A 20 -0.28 5.37 2.42
CA LEU A 20 0.78 5.53 1.43
C LEU A 20 2.14 5.07 1.99
N VAL A 21 2.55 5.54 3.17
CA VAL A 21 3.82 5.14 3.79
C VAL A 21 3.88 3.63 4.05
N LEU A 22 2.80 3.04 4.58
CA LEU A 22 2.73 1.60 4.81
C LEU A 22 2.84 0.82 3.50
N GLY A 23 2.10 1.22 2.47
CA GLY A 23 2.20 0.63 1.14
C GLY A 23 3.63 0.70 0.58
N ALA A 24 4.23 1.89 0.60
CA ALA A 24 5.58 2.12 0.08
C ALA A 24 6.63 1.25 0.78
N VAL A 25 6.62 1.21 2.12
CA VAL A 25 7.57 0.40 2.90
C VAL A 25 7.43 -1.09 2.57
N VAL A 26 6.21 -1.60 2.57
CA VAL A 26 5.96 -3.01 2.25
C VAL A 26 6.36 -3.31 0.80
N GLY A 27 6.08 -2.38 -0.11
CA GLY A 27 6.47 -2.49 -1.52
C GLY A 27 7.98 -2.60 -1.68
N VAL A 28 8.74 -1.67 -1.10
CA VAL A 28 10.21 -1.67 -1.19
C VAL A 28 10.79 -2.97 -0.64
N LEU A 29 10.32 -3.43 0.52
CA LEU A 29 10.82 -4.67 1.12
C LEU A 29 10.46 -5.91 0.28
N ALA A 30 9.25 -5.95 -0.28
CA ALA A 30 8.83 -7.05 -1.15
C ALA A 30 9.61 -7.06 -2.47
N GLY A 31 9.81 -5.89 -3.08
CA GLY A 31 10.63 -5.72 -4.29
C GLY A 31 12.08 -6.13 -4.07
N TYR A 32 12.68 -5.66 -2.97
CA TYR A 32 14.03 -6.06 -2.58
C TYR A 32 14.15 -7.58 -2.36
N ALA A 33 13.21 -8.17 -1.62
CA ALA A 33 13.17 -9.63 -1.42
C ALA A 33 13.05 -10.39 -2.74
N HIS A 34 12.27 -9.87 -3.70
CA HIS A 34 12.20 -10.44 -5.04
C HIS A 34 13.55 -10.35 -5.77
N GLY A 35 14.19 -9.18 -5.74
CA GLY A 35 15.49 -8.94 -6.39
C GLY A 35 16.61 -9.87 -5.90
N ILE A 36 16.66 -10.18 -4.59
CA ILE A 36 17.65 -11.11 -4.01
C ILE A 36 17.26 -12.59 -4.13
N GLY A 37 16.26 -12.92 -4.96
CA GLY A 37 15.83 -14.31 -5.22
C GLY A 37 14.94 -14.94 -4.14
N ARG A 38 14.49 -14.18 -3.13
CA ARG A 38 13.54 -14.63 -2.09
C ARG A 38 12.09 -14.48 -2.56
N THR A 39 11.78 -14.99 -3.75
CA THR A 39 10.50 -14.78 -4.44
C THR A 39 9.29 -15.28 -3.65
N THR A 40 9.39 -16.43 -2.96
CA THR A 40 8.32 -16.94 -2.08
C THR A 40 7.99 -16.00 -0.93
N VAL A 41 9.01 -15.32 -0.37
CA VAL A 41 8.80 -14.34 0.71
C VAL A 41 8.12 -13.10 0.15
N ALA A 42 8.59 -12.60 -1.00
CA ALA A 42 8.00 -11.45 -1.67
C ALA A 42 6.52 -11.67 -2.01
N THR A 43 6.16 -12.83 -2.57
CA THR A 43 4.78 -13.16 -2.93
C THR A 43 3.89 -13.35 -1.70
N ALA A 44 4.37 -14.01 -0.65
CA ALA A 44 3.63 -14.19 0.60
C ALA A 44 3.32 -12.85 1.27
N PHE A 45 4.31 -11.95 1.39
CA PHE A 45 4.11 -10.64 2.01
C PHE A 45 3.19 -9.74 1.18
N THR A 46 3.38 -9.72 -0.15
CA THR A 46 2.54 -8.91 -1.05
C THR A 46 1.09 -9.39 -1.01
N SER A 47 0.84 -10.69 -1.14
CA SER A 47 -0.51 -11.25 -1.09
C SER A 47 -1.18 -11.04 0.28
N LEU A 48 -0.44 -11.19 1.37
CA LEU A 48 -0.92 -10.89 2.72
C LEU A 48 -1.30 -9.41 2.87
N PHE A 49 -0.46 -8.48 2.41
CA PHE A 49 -0.74 -7.05 2.50
C PHE A 49 -1.96 -6.66 1.66
N VAL A 50 -2.11 -7.20 0.44
CA VAL A 50 -3.29 -7.00 -0.40
C VAL A 50 -4.53 -7.55 0.30
N ALA A 51 -4.48 -8.77 0.84
CA ALA A 51 -5.59 -9.37 1.57
C ALA A 51 -6.00 -8.53 2.78
N ILE A 52 -5.05 -7.99 3.55
CA ILE A 52 -5.30 -7.09 4.68
C ILE A 52 -5.95 -5.78 4.22
N SER A 53 -5.46 -5.21 3.12
CA SER A 53 -5.95 -3.95 2.54
C SER A 53 -7.38 -4.06 2.04
N LEU A 54 -7.69 -5.15 1.32
CA LEU A 54 -9.04 -5.46 0.82
C LEU A 54 -9.96 -5.99 1.92
N GLY A 55 -9.38 -6.42 3.03
CA GLY A 55 -10.14 -6.73 4.21
C GLY A 55 -10.58 -8.17 4.38
N VAL A 56 -9.78 -9.11 3.91
CA VAL A 56 -9.95 -10.54 4.15
C VAL A 56 -9.63 -10.84 5.61
N ARG A 57 -10.48 -11.61 6.31
CA ARG A 57 -10.33 -12.11 7.70
C ARG A 57 -10.30 -11.07 8.85
N ALA A 58 -11.03 -9.96 8.78
CA ALA A 58 -11.20 -9.09 9.96
C ALA A 58 -12.38 -9.52 10.84
N ASN A 59 -12.14 -10.49 11.72
CA ASN A 59 -13.03 -10.75 12.84
C ASN A 59 -12.34 -10.20 14.11
N GLY A 60 -12.89 -9.15 14.73
CA GLY A 60 -12.43 -8.61 16.02
C GLY A 60 -11.78 -7.21 16.01
N LYS A 61 -11.02 -6.88 17.08
CA LYS A 61 -10.34 -5.58 17.25
C LYS A 61 -9.12 -5.50 16.32
N LEU A 62 -9.29 -4.84 15.18
CA LEU A 62 -8.19 -4.62 14.22
C LEU A 62 -7.10 -3.69 14.78
N PRO A 63 -5.81 -4.00 14.59
CA PRO A 63 -4.72 -3.07 14.82
C PRO A 63 -4.91 -1.75 14.06
N MET A 64 -4.38 -0.65 14.61
CA MET A 64 -4.46 0.70 14.03
C MET A 64 -4.03 0.72 12.55
N ALA A 65 -2.88 0.12 12.22
CA ALA A 65 -2.36 0.07 10.85
C ALA A 65 -3.32 -0.62 9.86
N GLN A 66 -3.96 -1.72 10.28
CA GLN A 66 -4.92 -2.43 9.45
C GLN A 66 -6.22 -1.63 9.23
N ARG A 67 -6.64 -0.82 10.21
CA ARG A 67 -7.78 0.10 10.06
C ARG A 67 -7.46 1.23 9.09
N THR A 68 -6.27 1.80 9.18
CA THR A 68 -5.79 2.88 8.31
C THR A 68 -5.76 2.43 6.85
N VAL A 69 -5.10 1.31 6.57
CA VAL A 69 -4.96 0.78 5.21
C VAL A 69 -6.32 0.39 4.63
N ARG A 70 -7.27 -0.10 5.44
CA ARG A 70 -8.64 -0.41 4.99
C ARG A 70 -9.49 0.80 4.65
N ARG A 71 -9.27 1.93 5.32
CA ARG A 71 -10.02 3.16 5.04
C ARG A 71 -9.59 3.75 3.69
N GLU A 72 -8.30 3.63 3.39
CA GLU A 72 -7.67 4.22 2.22
C GLU A 72 -6.86 3.16 1.43
N PRO A 73 -7.51 2.06 0.97
CA PRO A 73 -6.79 0.90 0.42
C PRO A 73 -6.10 1.24 -0.89
N TRP A 74 -6.66 2.16 -1.66
CA TRP A 74 -6.09 2.51 -2.96
C TRP A 74 -4.72 3.18 -2.81
N TYR A 75 -4.54 4.11 -1.85
CA TYR A 75 -3.25 4.78 -1.61
C TYR A 75 -2.17 3.77 -1.18
N ALA A 76 -2.54 2.84 -0.29
CA ALA A 76 -1.64 1.78 0.14
C ALA A 76 -1.24 0.83 -1.01
N LEU A 77 -2.19 0.44 -1.86
CA LEU A 77 -1.92 -0.44 -2.99
C LEU A 77 -1.12 0.26 -4.09
N ALA A 78 -1.41 1.53 -4.38
CA ALA A 78 -0.61 2.32 -5.32
C ALA A 78 0.83 2.47 -4.83
N ALA A 79 1.01 2.80 -3.55
CA ALA A 79 2.33 2.92 -2.95
C ALA A 79 3.07 1.57 -2.87
N LEU A 80 2.37 0.46 -2.65
CA LEU A 80 2.92 -0.90 -2.72
C LEU A 80 3.54 -1.18 -4.09
N LEU A 81 2.82 -0.84 -5.17
CA LEU A 81 3.33 -1.03 -6.53
C LEU A 81 4.56 -0.19 -6.81
N VAL A 82 4.50 1.11 -6.50
CA VAL A 82 5.63 2.04 -6.70
C VAL A 82 6.84 1.61 -5.86
N GLY A 83 6.63 1.30 -4.58
CA GLY A 83 7.67 0.80 -3.70
C GLY A 83 8.26 -0.52 -4.19
N GLY A 84 7.44 -1.43 -4.70
CA GLY A 84 7.87 -2.70 -5.30
C GLY A 84 8.80 -2.51 -6.48
N VAL A 85 8.44 -1.61 -7.40
CA VAL A 85 9.30 -1.27 -8.55
C VAL A 85 10.63 -0.69 -8.07
N VAL A 86 10.61 0.24 -7.12
CA VAL A 86 11.85 0.82 -6.55
C VAL A 86 12.71 -0.27 -5.91
N GLY A 87 12.12 -1.16 -5.13
CA GLY A 87 12.83 -2.26 -4.47
C GLY A 87 13.51 -3.21 -5.45
N VAL A 88 12.90 -3.45 -6.61
CA VAL A 88 13.51 -4.25 -7.68
C VAL A 88 14.61 -3.48 -8.39
N VAL A 89 14.41 -2.20 -8.71
CA VAL A 89 15.40 -1.39 -9.47
C VAL A 89 16.71 -1.17 -8.70
N VAL A 90 16.66 -1.14 -7.36
CA VAL A 90 17.82 -0.88 -6.50
C VAL A 90 18.69 -2.14 -6.28
N VAL A 91 18.20 -3.32 -6.67
CA VAL A 91 18.90 -4.61 -6.54
C VAL A 91 19.41 -5.07 -7.90
#